data_AF-A0A348P2B1-F1
#
_entry.id   AF-A0A348P2B1-F1
#
_cell.length_a   1.000
_cell.length_b   1.000
_cell.length_c   1.000
_cell.angle_alpha   90.00
_cell.angle_beta   90.00
_cell.angle_gamma   90.00
#
_symmetry.space_group_name_H-M   'P 1'
#
loop_
_entity.id
_entity.type
_entity.pdbx_description
1 polymer ?
#
loop_
_entity_poly.entity_id
_entity_poly.type
_entity_poly.pdbx_seq_one_letter_code
_entity_poly.pdbx_strand_id
1 'polypeptide(L)'
;MYETAPYFYGTGRRKKSVARVRVYAGTGKITINNRDIDDYFGLETLKLVVRQPLALTGLTEKFDIVCTVAGGGVTGQAGAIRHG
;
A
#
# COMPACT_ATOMS: atom_id res chain seq x y z
N MET A 1 -13.67 -7.73 -7.29
CA MET A 1 -13.06 -8.70 -8.24
C MET A 1 -11.63 -9.08 -7.84
N TYR A 2 -11.42 -9.53 -6.60
CA TYR A 2 -10.18 -10.21 -6.15
C TYR A 2 -10.49 -11.28 -5.08
N GLU A 3 -11.75 -11.69 -4.93
CA GLU A 3 -12.24 -12.46 -3.77
C GLU A 3 -11.83 -13.94 -3.75
N THR A 4 -11.31 -14.48 -4.86
CA THR A 4 -10.99 -15.92 -4.99
C THR A 4 -9.49 -16.21 -5.08
N ALA A 5 -8.64 -15.18 -5.20
CA ALA A 5 -7.19 -15.37 -5.34
C ALA A 5 -6.52 -15.46 -3.96
N PRO A 6 -5.53 -16.36 -3.76
CA PRO A 6 -4.76 -16.39 -2.53
C PRO A 6 -4.04 -15.05 -2.35
N TYR A 7 -4.27 -14.41 -1.21
CA TYR A 7 -3.67 -13.13 -0.87
C TYR A 7 -2.90 -13.23 0.43
N PHE A 8 -1.80 -12.49 0.50
CA PHE A 8 -1.10 -12.28 1.76
C PHE A 8 -1.69 -11.08 2.47
N TYR A 9 -1.97 -11.24 3.76
CA TYR A 9 -2.53 -10.18 4.58
C TYR A 9 -1.46 -9.62 5.50
N GLY A 10 -1.20 -8.32 5.37
CA GLY A 10 -0.33 -7.54 6.24
C GLY A 10 -1.10 -6.43 6.93
N THR A 11 -0.65 -6.04 8.12
CA THR A 11 -1.17 -4.84 8.78
C THR A 11 -0.04 -3.96 9.26
N GLY A 12 -0.03 -2.72 8.79
CA GLY A 12 0.91 -1.70 9.21
C GLY A 12 0.24 -0.68 10.10
N ARG A 13 0.95 -0.19 11.11
CA ARG A 13 0.45 0.83 12.04
C ARG A 13 1.51 1.91 12.23
N ARG A 14 1.11 3.18 12.14
CA ARG A 14 2.00 4.30 12.42
C ARG A 14 1.22 5.48 13.00
N LYS A 15 1.69 5.97 14.16
CA LYS A 15 1.00 7.00 14.96
C LYS A 15 -0.44 6.57 15.26
N LYS A 16 -1.44 7.30 14.73
CA LYS A 16 -2.88 6.99 14.83
C LYS A 16 -3.46 6.40 13.54
N SER A 17 -2.61 5.94 12.61
CA SER A 17 -3.03 5.44 11.29
C SER A 17 -2.84 3.92 11.22
N VAL A 18 -3.85 3.22 10.74
CA VAL A 18 -3.85 1.77 10.55
C VAL A 18 -4.03 1.47 9.07
N ALA A 19 -3.10 0.70 8.51
CA ALA A 19 -3.11 0.20 7.14
C ALA A 19 -3.33 -1.31 7.15
N ARG A 20 -4.32 -1.77 6.39
CA ARG A 20 -4.53 -3.19 6.09
C ARG A 20 -4.11 -3.40 4.65
N VAL A 21 -3.12 -4.25 4.43
CA VAL A 21 -2.49 -4.49 3.14
C VAL A 21 -2.83 -5.90 2.71
N ARG A 22 -3.37 -6.03 1.49
CA ARG A 22 -3.61 -7.31 0.84
C ARG A 22 -2.72 -7.37 -0.38
N VAL A 23 -1.82 -8.34 -0.42
CA VAL A 23 -0.88 -8.55 -1.51
C VAL A 23 -1.36 -9.72 -2.33
N TYR A 24 -1.52 -9.49 -3.63
CA TYR A 24 -1.91 -10.49 -4.63
C TYR A 24 -0.74 -10.66 -5.61
N ALA A 25 -0.54 -11.86 -6.13
CA ALA A 25 0.40 -12.06 -7.25
C ALA A 25 -0.18 -11.41 -8.52
N GLY A 26 0.59 -10.56 -9.20
CA GLY A 26 0.06 -9.76 -10.29
C GLY A 26 1.08 -8.84 -10.96
N THR A 27 0.63 -7.66 -11.38
CA THR A 27 1.33 -6.75 -12.31
C THR A 27 2.06 -5.58 -11.66
N GLY A 28 1.96 -5.39 -10.34
CA GLY A 28 2.58 -4.24 -9.65
C GLY A 28 1.64 -3.08 -9.36
N LYS A 29 0.33 -3.26 -9.51
CA LYS A 29 -0.66 -2.20 -9.30
C LYS A 29 -0.88 -1.97 -7.81
N ILE A 30 -0.73 -0.72 -7.37
CA ILE A 30 -0.97 -0.32 -5.98
C ILE A 30 -2.25 0.51 -5.90
N THR A 31 -3.22 0.03 -5.15
CA THR A 31 -4.48 0.72 -4.88
C THR A 31 -4.66 0.98 -3.39
N ILE A 32 -5.18 2.18 -3.07
CA ILE A 32 -5.36 2.69 -1.72
C ILE A 32 -6.80 3.17 -1.56
N ASN A 33 -7.57 2.55 -0.67
CA ASN A 33 -8.99 2.91 -0.45
C ASN A 33 -9.80 2.98 -1.77
N ASN A 34 -9.58 2.02 -2.68
CA ASN A 34 -10.17 1.95 -4.03
C ASN A 34 -9.77 3.07 -4.99
N ARG A 35 -8.75 3.86 -4.66
CA ARG A 35 -8.14 4.88 -5.52
C ARG A 35 -6.72 4.49 -5.88
N ASP A 36 -6.20 5.07 -6.96
CA ASP A 36 -4.81 4.84 -7.35
C ASP A 36 -3.85 5.58 -6.38
N ILE A 37 -2.62 5.08 -6.25
CA ILE A 37 -1.60 5.72 -5.40
C ILE A 37 -1.34 7.17 -5.83
N ASP A 38 -1.44 7.44 -7.14
CA ASP A 38 -1.21 8.75 -7.73
C ASP A 38 -2.31 9.77 -7.40
N ASP A 39 -3.57 9.31 -7.31
CA ASP A 39 -4.73 10.11 -6.91
C ASP A 39 -4.76 10.33 -5.39
N TYR A 40 -4.43 9.29 -4.62
CA TYR A 40 -4.50 9.33 -3.17
C TYR A 40 -3.40 10.20 -2.54
N PHE A 41 -2.17 10.08 -3.02
CA PHE A 41 -1.04 10.88 -2.55
C PHE A 41 -0.72 11.97 -3.55
N GLY A 42 -1.15 13.21 -3.26
CA GLY A 42 -0.81 14.38 -4.09
C GLY A 42 0.69 14.74 -4.11
N LEU A 43 1.51 14.17 -3.20
CA LEU A 43 2.95 14.42 -3.15
C LEU A 43 3.75 13.18 -3.60
N GLU A 44 4.69 13.36 -4.53
CA GLU A 44 5.61 12.31 -4.99
C GLU A 44 6.46 11.70 -3.86
N THR A 45 6.84 12.51 -2.87
CA THR A 45 7.61 12.03 -1.71
C THR A 45 6.90 10.92 -0.95
N LEU A 46 5.57 10.99 -0.82
CA LEU A 46 4.78 9.96 -0.14
C LEU A 46 4.66 8.68 -0.99
N LYS A 47 4.59 8.83 -2.32
CA LYS A 47 4.59 7.68 -3.25
C LYS A 47 5.90 6.91 -3.15
N LEU A 48 7.02 7.62 -3.08
CA LEU A 48 8.35 7.02 -2.95
C LEU A 48 8.48 6.23 -1.65
N VAL A 49 7.98 6.76 -0.53
CA VAL A 49 7.97 6.08 0.78
C VAL A 49 7.20 4.76 0.74
N VAL A 50 6.07 4.69 0.03
CA VAL A 50 5.27 3.47 -0.11
C VAL A 50 5.94 2.47 -1.07
N ARG A 51 6.59 2.94 -2.13
CA ARG A 51 7.30 2.08 -3.10
C ARG A 51 8.65 1.58 -2.59
N GLN A 52 9.24 2.22 -1.59
CA GLN A 52 10.56 1.89 -1.05
C GLN A 52 10.76 0.40 -0.67
N PRO A 53 9.85 -0.27 0.07
CA PRO A 53 9.99 -1.69 0.40
C PRO A 53 9.86 -2.62 -0.82
N LEU A 54 9.05 -2.25 -1.81
CA LEU A 54 8.89 -3.01 -3.06
C LEU A 54 10.11 -2.89 -3.95
N ALA A 55 10.69 -1.68 -4.02
CA ALA A 55 11.94 -1.43 -4.72
C ALA A 55 13.11 -2.20 -4.08
N LEU A 56 13.18 -2.23 -2.75
CA LEU A 56 14.22 -2.99 -2.02
C LEU A 56 14.16 -4.49 -2.32
N THR A 57 12.95 -5.04 -2.39
CA THR A 57 12.74 -6.48 -2.61
C THR A 57 12.72 -6.87 -4.09
N GLY A 58 12.78 -5.90 -5.01
CA GLY A 58 12.67 -6.15 -6.46
C GLY A 58 11.30 -6.73 -6.86
N LEU A 59 10.27 -6.49 -6.05
CA LEU A 59 8.94 -7.07 -6.19
C LEU A 59 7.92 -6.13 -6.84
N THR A 60 8.36 -4.95 -7.26
CA THR A 60 7.51 -3.87 -7.78
C THR A 60 6.58 -4.29 -8.91
N GLU A 61 6.97 -5.26 -9.75
CA GLU A 61 6.21 -5.68 -10.95
C GLU A 61 5.55 -7.06 -10.81
N LYS A 62 5.72 -7.71 -9.66
CA LYS A 62 5.26 -9.11 -9.44
C LYS A 62 4.03 -9.22 -8.56
N PHE A 63 3.69 -8.16 -7.83
CA PHE A 63 2.63 -8.19 -6.84
C PHE A 63 1.73 -6.96 -6.94
N ASP A 64 0.43 -7.20 -7.04
CA ASP A 64 -0.57 -6.16 -6.89
C ASP A 64 -0.89 -5.98 -5.40
N ILE A 65 -0.99 -4.72 -4.97
CA ILE A 65 -1.23 -4.36 -3.58
C ILE A 65 -2.53 -3.60 -3.48
N VAL A 66 -3.45 -4.13 -2.69
CA VAL A 66 -4.69 -3.44 -2.31
C VAL A 66 -4.58 -3.12 -0.84
N CYS A 67 -4.49 -1.85 -0.51
CA CYS A 67 -4.43 -1.40 0.87
C CYS A 67 -5.65 -0.53 1.24
N THR A 68 -6.12 -0.72 2.46
CA THR A 68 -7.17 0.09 3.07
C THR A 68 -6.56 0.79 4.28
N VAL A 69 -6.60 2.12 4.28
CA VAL A 69 -6.01 2.94 5.35
C VAL A 69 -7.08 3.77 6.03
N ALA A 70 -7.00 3.84 7.36
CA ALA A 70 -7.89 4.66 8.16
C ALA A 70 -7.12 5.35 9.30
N GLY A 71 -7.56 6.55 9.65
CA GLY A 71 -7.01 7.36 10.74
C GLY A 71 -5.76 8.15 10.39
N GLY A 72 -5.38 9.07 11.28
CA GLY A 72 -4.21 9.94 11.13
C GLY A 72 -4.33 10.94 9.97
N GLY A 73 -3.17 11.37 9.45
CA GLY A 73 -3.04 12.20 8.26
C GLY A 73 -2.20 11.53 7.17
N VAL A 74 -2.10 12.14 5.99
CA VAL A 74 -1.47 11.54 4.79
C VAL A 74 -0.05 11.00 5.02
N THR A 75 0.77 11.71 5.79
CA THR A 75 2.15 11.29 6.12
C THR A 75 2.19 10.09 7.07
N GLY A 76 1.23 10.02 8.01
CA GLY A 76 1.05 8.89 8.91
C GLY A 76 0.59 7.66 8.17
N GLN A 77 -0.35 7.83 7.25
CA GLN A 77 -0.90 6.77 6.41
C GLN A 77 0.14 6.18 5.46
N ALA A 78 0.92 7.01 4.75
CA ALA A 78 2.01 6.54 3.89
C ALA A 78 3.01 5.66 4.65
N GLY A 79 3.38 6.10 5.87
CA GLY A 79 4.27 5.30 6.71
C GLY A 79 3.61 4.03 7.27
N ALA A 80 2.30 4.04 7.53
CA ALA A 80 1.59 2.83 7.93
C ALA A 80 1.54 1.80 6.78
N ILE A 81 1.32 2.23 5.54
CA ILE A 81 1.36 1.35 4.36
C ILE A 81 2.76 0.75 4.19
N ARG A 82 3.81 1.55 4.33
CA ARG A 82 5.20 1.06 4.25
C ARG A 82 5.51 -0.05 5.27
N HIS A 83 4.87 -0.02 6.43
CA HIS A 83 5.09 -0.99 7.50
C HIS A 83 4.20 -2.24 7.40
N GLY A 84 3.16 -2.21 6.57
CA GLY A 84 2.20 -3.30 6.42
C GLY A 84 2.50 -4.15 5.21
#